data_AF-A0A813CPD6-F1
#
_entry.id   AF-A0A813CPD6-F1
#
_cell.length_a   1.000
_cell.length_b   1.000
_cell.length_c   1.000
_cell.angle_alpha   90.00
_cell.angle_beta   90.00
_cell.angle_gamma   90.00
#
_symmetry.space_group_name_H-M   'P 1'
#
loop_
_entity.id
_entity.type
_entity.pdbx_description
1 polymer ?
#
loop_
_entity_poly.entity_id
_entity_poly.type
_entity_poly.pdbx_seq_one_letter_code
_entity_poly.pdbx_strand_id
1 'polypeptide(L)'
;DGMALAYASQELQDDESIVEAATEENPRALQFASDRWRRDKELLQRILGIDGLALEFVTGGLANDFEVCMEAVSEKGAALIHCSAAMRDNEDIVRTALASDGMQLLNVSSRLREDRELVKLAVDRMRLHEMAAMLHKVPPGSVPFKALSAGCDHTCVVKEDGRLVCFGSLYSGQCDVPTGMGPVVTVSAGCNHSSAVCSNGHLTCFGSNMAAQLEIPGNLGPVVAVSSGCLHTCVVKPNGQLVCFGDNSADQCSIPDGIGRMMTVSAGCDHTCAVATSGQLVCFGSNLCGQCNAPEGLGPVNCVSAGCKHTCALQADGRLVCFGSNLDGQLDVPESLGRVTAVSAGFDHTCALTSDGRLVCFGDNSAGQCEVPTGLGFVVAVSAGRAHTCALTADGQLLCFGENDVGQCTVPVEVAQSGYSSARC
;
A
#
# COMPACT_ATOMS: atom_id res chain seq x y z
N ASP A 1 14.75 -1.53 -18.31
CA ASP A 1 13.89 -0.74 -17.41
C ASP A 1 14.03 0.78 -17.63
N GLY A 2 14.67 1.24 -18.73
CA GLY A 2 14.94 2.65 -19.02
C GLY A 2 15.99 3.32 -18.11
N MET A 3 16.11 2.89 -16.85
CA MET A 3 16.97 3.53 -15.83
C MET A 3 18.47 3.28 -16.03
N ALA A 4 18.84 2.35 -16.91
CA ALA A 4 20.23 2.13 -17.31
C ALA A 4 20.90 3.41 -17.88
N LEU A 5 20.12 4.37 -18.39
CA LEU A 5 20.60 5.69 -18.83
C LEU A 5 21.37 6.45 -17.74
N ALA A 6 21.06 6.22 -16.46
CA ALA A 6 21.75 6.82 -15.33
C ALA A 6 23.26 6.51 -15.29
N TYR A 7 23.67 5.38 -15.86
CA TYR A 7 25.05 4.90 -15.86
C TYR A 7 25.78 5.16 -17.18
N ALA A 8 25.08 5.72 -18.17
CA ALA A 8 25.64 6.03 -19.48
C ALA A 8 26.58 7.26 -19.40
N SER A 9 27.51 7.37 -20.36
CA SER A 9 28.35 8.57 -20.47
C SER A 9 27.50 9.79 -20.84
N GLN A 10 27.99 10.99 -20.56
CA GLN A 10 27.30 12.23 -20.94
C GLN A 10 26.99 12.32 -22.44
N GLU A 11 27.86 11.76 -23.28
CA GLU A 11 27.64 11.66 -24.73
C GLU A 11 26.42 10.81 -25.07
N LEU A 12 26.24 9.68 -24.37
CA LEU A 12 25.09 8.78 -24.57
C LEU A 12 23.81 9.30 -23.88
N GLN A 13 23.93 10.09 -22.82
CA GLN A 13 22.81 10.82 -22.20
C GLN A 13 22.33 12.01 -23.06
N ASP A 14 23.10 12.41 -24.07
CA ASP A 14 22.73 13.42 -25.06
C ASP A 14 22.40 12.79 -26.44
N ASP A 15 22.48 11.47 -26.57
CA ASP A 15 22.13 10.75 -27.79
C ASP A 15 20.61 10.57 -27.90
N GLU A 16 20.05 11.04 -29.02
CA GLU A 16 18.61 11.01 -29.32
C GLU A 16 18.02 9.62 -29.21
N SER A 17 18.62 8.64 -29.89
CA SER A 17 18.08 7.30 -30.01
C SER A 17 18.07 6.56 -28.68
N ILE A 18 19.08 6.83 -27.84
CA ILE A 18 19.22 6.21 -26.52
C ILE A 18 18.24 6.84 -25.53
N VAL A 19 18.13 8.17 -25.54
CA VAL A 19 17.21 8.90 -24.66
C VAL A 19 15.76 8.54 -25.00
N GLU A 20 15.39 8.52 -26.29
CA GLU A 20 14.05 8.10 -26.71
C GLU A 20 13.74 6.68 -26.23
N ALA A 21 14.60 5.71 -26.54
CA ALA A 21 14.39 4.31 -26.12
C ALA A 21 14.30 4.16 -24.59
N ALA A 22 15.09 4.92 -23.83
CA ALA A 22 15.04 4.88 -22.37
C ALA A 22 13.73 5.47 -21.83
N THR A 23 13.26 6.58 -22.41
CA THR A 23 12.04 7.27 -21.97
C THR A 23 10.74 6.63 -22.45
N GLU A 24 10.76 5.90 -23.57
CA GLU A 24 9.64 5.04 -24.01
C GLU A 24 9.40 3.88 -23.05
N GLU A 25 10.48 3.26 -22.54
CA GLU A 25 10.38 2.18 -21.56
C GLU A 25 10.08 2.70 -20.15
N ASN A 26 10.60 3.87 -19.79
CA ASN A 26 10.38 4.49 -18.50
C ASN A 26 10.48 6.03 -18.59
N PRO A 27 9.35 6.76 -18.55
CA PRO A 27 9.30 8.22 -18.59
C PRO A 27 10.23 8.92 -17.59
N ARG A 28 10.51 8.31 -16.43
CA ARG A 28 11.41 8.86 -15.41
C ARG A 28 12.89 8.79 -15.79
N ALA A 29 13.25 8.04 -16.82
CA ALA A 29 14.62 8.06 -17.36
C ALA A 29 15.02 9.46 -17.87
N LEU A 30 14.03 10.31 -18.18
CA LEU A 30 14.22 11.71 -18.57
C LEU A 30 15.12 12.49 -17.59
N GLN A 31 15.09 12.16 -16.30
CA GLN A 31 15.92 12.82 -15.28
C GLN A 31 17.44 12.71 -15.55
N PHE A 32 17.85 11.67 -16.28
CA PHE A 32 19.26 11.40 -16.64
C PHE A 32 19.63 11.90 -18.03
N ALA A 33 18.65 12.36 -18.81
CA ALA A 33 18.91 12.94 -20.12
C ALA A 33 19.54 14.33 -20.00
N SER A 34 20.26 14.74 -21.05
CA SER A 34 20.85 16.08 -21.11
C SER A 34 19.79 17.19 -21.03
N ASP A 35 20.21 18.40 -20.66
CA ASP A 35 19.32 19.57 -20.64
C ASP A 35 18.65 19.83 -21.99
N ARG A 36 19.29 19.44 -23.09
CA ARG A 36 18.74 19.55 -24.45
C ARG A 36 17.44 18.75 -24.57
N TRP A 37 17.42 17.51 -24.08
CA TRP A 37 16.27 16.62 -24.16
C TRP A 37 15.22 16.93 -23.10
N ARG A 38 15.63 17.39 -21.92
CA ARG A 38 14.72 17.84 -20.84
C ARG A 38 14.00 19.15 -21.15
N ARG A 39 14.24 19.75 -22.31
CA ARG A 39 13.54 20.94 -22.83
C ARG A 39 13.05 20.75 -24.26
N ASP A 40 13.12 19.54 -24.79
CA ASP A 40 12.64 19.21 -26.13
C ASP A 40 11.13 19.00 -26.08
N LYS A 41 10.36 19.94 -26.65
CA LYS A 41 8.90 19.96 -26.47
C LYS A 41 8.21 18.76 -27.11
N GLU A 42 8.71 18.26 -28.24
CA GLU A 42 8.12 17.14 -28.97
C GLU A 42 8.33 15.82 -28.23
N LEU A 43 9.53 15.60 -27.69
CA LEU A 43 9.80 14.48 -26.81
C LEU A 43 8.97 14.57 -25.52
N LEU A 44 8.93 15.73 -24.89
CA LEU A 44 8.21 15.93 -23.64
C LEU A 44 6.70 15.71 -23.78
N GLN A 45 6.08 16.11 -24.89
CA GLN A 45 4.66 15.84 -25.13
C GLN A 45 4.35 14.34 -25.15
N ARG A 46 5.23 13.53 -25.76
CA ARG A 46 5.08 12.06 -25.75
C ARG A 46 5.26 11.47 -24.35
N ILE A 47 6.29 11.93 -23.62
CA ILE A 47 6.59 11.44 -22.27
C ILE A 47 5.47 11.79 -21.29
N LEU A 48 5.00 13.05 -21.31
CA LEU A 48 3.98 13.54 -20.39
C LEU A 48 2.60 12.97 -20.66
N GLY A 49 2.32 12.55 -21.90
CA GLY A 49 1.11 11.80 -22.23
C GLY A 49 1.13 10.35 -21.73
N ILE A 50 2.27 9.83 -21.28
CA ILE A 50 2.42 8.49 -20.68
C ILE A 50 2.53 8.58 -19.15
N ASP A 51 3.28 9.55 -18.63
CA ASP A 51 3.40 9.84 -17.20
C ASP A 51 3.54 11.35 -16.98
N GLY A 52 2.45 12.00 -16.60
CA GLY A 52 2.38 13.43 -16.34
C GLY A 52 3.28 13.87 -15.19
N LEU A 53 3.66 12.98 -14.26
CA LEU A 53 4.59 13.32 -13.18
C LEU A 53 6.03 13.50 -13.68
N ALA A 54 6.35 13.04 -14.89
CA ALA A 54 7.65 13.32 -15.50
C ALA A 54 7.91 14.83 -15.70
N LEU A 55 6.88 15.68 -15.55
CA LEU A 55 7.00 17.14 -15.52
C LEU A 55 8.00 17.63 -14.46
N GLU A 56 8.21 16.88 -13.38
CA GLU A 56 9.23 17.19 -12.36
C GLU A 56 10.64 17.34 -12.95
N PHE A 57 10.97 16.56 -13.99
CA PHE A 57 12.30 16.50 -14.58
C PHE A 57 12.50 17.48 -15.74
N VAL A 58 11.46 18.22 -16.09
CA VAL A 58 11.48 19.18 -17.20
C VAL A 58 12.23 20.45 -16.80
N THR A 59 13.05 20.96 -17.72
CA THR A 59 13.88 22.15 -17.50
C THR A 59 13.54 23.28 -18.48
N GLY A 60 14.31 24.37 -18.47
CA GLY A 60 14.19 25.44 -19.47
C GLY A 60 12.94 26.32 -19.34
N GLY A 61 12.24 26.28 -18.20
CA GLY A 61 11.05 27.09 -17.96
C GLY A 61 9.76 26.53 -18.55
N LEU A 62 9.77 25.30 -19.08
CA LEU A 62 8.58 24.66 -19.66
C LEU A 62 7.52 24.29 -18.61
N ALA A 63 7.85 24.28 -17.32
CA ALA A 63 6.86 24.28 -16.23
C ALA A 63 5.99 25.57 -16.20
N ASN A 64 6.29 26.56 -17.04
CA ASN A 64 5.47 27.74 -17.29
C ASN A 64 4.87 27.76 -18.70
N ASP A 65 5.09 26.71 -19.50
CA ASP A 65 4.47 26.56 -20.82
C ASP A 65 3.08 25.91 -20.64
N PHE A 66 2.06 26.57 -21.18
CA PHE A 66 0.67 26.16 -21.02
C PHE A 66 0.41 24.77 -21.62
N GLU A 67 0.93 24.48 -22.81
CA GLU A 67 0.66 23.21 -23.50
C GLU A 67 1.35 22.04 -22.78
N VAL A 68 2.60 22.25 -22.35
CA VAL A 68 3.36 21.23 -21.59
C VAL A 68 2.67 20.92 -20.26
N CYS A 69 2.25 21.96 -19.53
CA CYS A 69 1.56 21.78 -18.25
C CYS A 69 0.18 21.16 -18.44
N MET A 70 -0.57 21.56 -19.48
CA MET A 70 -1.89 21.00 -19.76
C MET A 70 -1.82 19.53 -20.15
N GLU A 71 -0.84 19.12 -20.96
CA GLU A 71 -0.60 17.72 -21.32
C GLU A 71 -0.39 16.87 -20.05
N ALA A 72 0.56 17.29 -19.21
CA ALA A 72 0.90 16.59 -17.97
C ALA A 72 -0.29 16.49 -17.00
N VAL A 73 -1.02 17.59 -16.82
CA VAL A 73 -2.16 17.66 -15.90
C VAL A 73 -3.38 16.90 -16.44
N SER A 74 -3.55 16.83 -17.76
CA SER A 74 -4.62 16.06 -18.40
C SER A 74 -4.43 14.56 -18.23
N GLU A 75 -3.18 14.09 -18.26
CA GLU A 75 -2.84 12.70 -17.94
C GLU A 75 -3.01 12.44 -16.44
N LYS A 76 -2.35 13.25 -15.59
CA LYS A 76 -2.40 13.08 -14.13
C LYS A 76 -2.51 14.43 -13.42
N GLY A 77 -3.64 14.65 -12.73
CA GLY A 77 -3.92 15.91 -12.03
C GLY A 77 -2.84 16.33 -11.04
N ALA A 78 -2.18 15.37 -10.38
CA ALA A 78 -1.08 15.61 -9.45
C ALA A 78 0.16 16.28 -10.08
N ALA A 79 0.31 16.24 -11.41
CA ALA A 79 1.38 16.97 -12.11
C ALA A 79 1.31 18.49 -11.87
N LEU A 80 0.15 19.01 -11.43
CA LEU A 80 -0.04 20.42 -11.10
C LEU A 80 1.02 20.94 -10.12
N ILE A 81 1.53 20.11 -9.20
CA ILE A 81 2.54 20.52 -8.21
C ILE A 81 3.87 20.95 -8.84
N HIS A 82 4.19 20.39 -10.01
CA HIS A 82 5.42 20.68 -10.74
C HIS A 82 5.25 21.87 -11.70
N CYS A 83 4.02 22.36 -11.87
CA CYS A 83 3.74 23.57 -12.63
C CYS A 83 4.19 24.83 -11.86
N SER A 84 4.62 25.84 -12.61
CA SER A 84 4.96 27.16 -12.08
C SER A 84 3.79 27.81 -11.34
N ALA A 85 4.08 28.78 -10.47
CA ALA A 85 3.05 29.52 -9.74
C ALA A 85 2.03 30.20 -10.67
N ALA A 86 2.45 30.64 -11.86
CA ALA A 86 1.54 31.23 -12.84
C ALA A 86 0.56 30.18 -13.43
N MET A 87 1.03 28.97 -13.72
CA MET A 87 0.19 27.86 -14.18
C MET A 87 -0.74 27.34 -13.09
N ARG A 88 -0.31 27.37 -11.82
CA ARG A 88 -1.17 27.06 -10.65
C ARG A 88 -2.19 28.16 -10.32
N ASP A 89 -2.11 29.30 -10.99
CA ASP A 89 -3.11 30.37 -10.98
C ASP A 89 -3.89 30.46 -12.32
N ASN A 90 -3.66 29.53 -13.25
CA ASN A 90 -4.40 29.45 -14.51
C ASN A 90 -5.66 28.60 -14.32
N GLU A 91 -6.83 29.19 -14.62
CA GLU A 91 -8.12 28.54 -14.36
C GLU A 91 -8.31 27.23 -15.15
N ASP A 92 -7.90 27.18 -16.41
CA ASP A 92 -8.11 26.01 -17.26
C ASP A 92 -7.26 24.82 -16.77
N ILE A 93 -5.97 25.06 -16.49
CA ILE A 93 -5.07 24.04 -15.95
C ILE A 93 -5.58 23.53 -14.60
N VAL A 94 -5.97 24.45 -13.72
CA VAL A 94 -6.49 24.11 -12.40
C VAL A 94 -7.80 23.32 -12.52
N ARG A 95 -8.71 23.74 -13.40
CA ARG A 95 -9.98 23.03 -13.61
C ARG A 95 -9.75 21.61 -14.13
N THR A 96 -8.83 21.42 -15.08
CA THR A 96 -8.44 20.09 -15.56
C THR A 96 -7.83 19.25 -14.45
N ALA A 97 -6.92 19.82 -13.65
CA ALA A 97 -6.32 19.14 -12.51
C ALA A 97 -7.37 18.68 -11.50
N LEU A 98 -8.29 19.57 -11.10
CA LEU A 98 -9.35 19.28 -10.13
C LEU A 98 -10.42 18.33 -10.66
N ALA A 99 -10.66 18.33 -11.98
CA ALA A 99 -11.55 17.38 -12.61
C ALA A 99 -10.96 15.96 -12.63
N SER A 100 -9.63 15.83 -12.68
CA SER A 100 -8.92 14.56 -12.55
C SER A 100 -8.83 14.13 -11.08
N ASP A 101 -8.27 15.00 -10.22
CA ASP A 101 -8.00 14.80 -8.80
C ASP A 101 -8.39 16.05 -7.98
N GLY A 102 -9.44 15.93 -7.17
CA GLY A 102 -9.96 17.02 -6.35
C GLY A 102 -9.02 17.48 -5.24
N MET A 103 -8.03 16.66 -4.84
CA MET A 103 -7.05 16.99 -3.79
C MET A 103 -6.09 18.10 -4.24
N GLN A 104 -5.96 18.32 -5.56
CA GLN A 104 -5.10 19.35 -6.11
C GLN A 104 -5.49 20.78 -5.69
N LEU A 105 -6.66 20.98 -5.07
CA LEU A 105 -7.09 22.26 -4.55
C LEU A 105 -6.08 22.86 -3.55
N LEU A 106 -5.33 22.01 -2.83
CA LEU A 106 -4.24 22.42 -1.92
C LEU A 106 -3.09 23.11 -2.64
N ASN A 107 -2.86 22.77 -3.91
CA ASN A 107 -1.73 23.23 -4.72
C ASN A 107 -2.06 24.47 -5.55
N VAL A 108 -3.32 24.90 -5.53
CA VAL A 108 -3.86 26.04 -6.29
C VAL A 108 -3.61 27.38 -5.58
N SER A 109 -3.52 28.46 -6.36
CA SER A 109 -3.40 29.82 -5.84
C SER A 109 -4.51 30.16 -4.81
N SER A 110 -4.21 31.04 -3.87
CA SER A 110 -5.22 31.48 -2.88
C SER A 110 -6.45 32.12 -3.53
N ARG A 111 -6.24 32.82 -4.65
CA ARG A 111 -7.32 33.44 -5.45
C ARG A 111 -8.28 32.39 -6.00
N LEU A 112 -7.78 31.33 -6.62
CA LEU A 112 -8.62 30.29 -7.21
C LEU A 112 -9.18 29.31 -6.17
N ARG A 113 -8.56 29.20 -4.98
CA ARG A 113 -9.14 28.48 -3.83
C ARG A 113 -10.39 29.14 -3.26
N GLU A 114 -10.63 30.41 -3.56
CA GLU A 114 -11.87 31.12 -3.19
C GLU A 114 -12.93 31.05 -4.30
N ASP A 115 -12.60 30.48 -5.46
CA ASP A 115 -13.55 30.30 -6.55
C ASP A 115 -14.57 29.20 -6.20
N ARG A 116 -15.82 29.61 -6.06
CA ARG A 116 -16.91 28.72 -5.65
C ARG A 116 -17.10 27.53 -6.58
N GLU A 117 -16.95 27.71 -7.88
CA GLU A 117 -17.19 26.63 -8.85
C GLU A 117 -16.01 25.65 -8.89
N LEU A 118 -14.77 26.12 -8.73
CA LEU A 118 -13.61 25.23 -8.61
C LEU A 118 -13.60 24.47 -7.28
N VAL A 119 -13.93 25.13 -6.17
CA VAL A 119 -14.08 24.47 -4.86
C VAL A 119 -15.20 23.43 -4.94
N LYS A 120 -16.32 23.77 -5.57
CA LYS A 120 -17.42 22.82 -5.76
C LYS A 120 -17.01 21.66 -6.66
N LEU A 121 -16.29 21.90 -7.76
CA LEU A 121 -15.74 20.86 -8.63
C LEU A 121 -14.82 19.92 -7.86
N ALA A 122 -13.91 20.46 -7.05
CA ALA A 122 -13.01 19.68 -6.21
C ALA A 122 -13.80 18.85 -5.19
N VAL A 123 -14.78 19.45 -4.50
CA VAL A 123 -15.63 18.76 -3.52
C VAL A 123 -16.50 17.70 -4.18
N ASP A 124 -17.09 17.97 -5.34
CA ASP A 124 -17.89 17.01 -6.09
C ASP A 124 -17.01 15.88 -6.65
N ARG A 125 -15.75 16.15 -7.00
CA ARG A 125 -14.77 15.13 -7.38
C ARG A 125 -14.34 14.27 -6.18
N MET A 126 -14.13 14.87 -5.01
CA MET A 126 -13.87 14.16 -3.76
C MET A 126 -15.09 13.34 -3.30
N ARG A 127 -16.32 13.83 -3.51
CA ARG A 127 -17.56 13.07 -3.31
C ARG A 127 -17.79 11.99 -4.35
N LEU A 128 -17.33 12.18 -5.59
CA LEU A 128 -17.29 11.11 -6.58
C LEU A 128 -16.25 10.05 -6.21
N HIS A 129 -15.23 10.35 -5.40
CA HIS A 129 -14.42 9.32 -4.74
C HIS A 129 -15.23 8.57 -3.66
N GLU A 130 -16.05 9.26 -2.86
CA GLU A 130 -17.01 8.60 -1.94
C GLU A 130 -18.08 7.77 -2.68
N MET A 131 -18.49 8.17 -3.89
CA MET A 131 -19.46 7.45 -4.74
C MET A 131 -18.81 6.45 -5.71
N ALA A 132 -17.54 6.57 -6.06
CA ALA A 132 -16.77 5.53 -6.74
C ALA A 132 -16.35 4.44 -5.73
N ALA A 133 -16.26 4.80 -4.45
CA ALA A 133 -16.36 3.87 -3.32
C ALA A 133 -17.79 3.34 -3.08
N MET A 134 -18.76 3.59 -3.99
CA MET A 134 -19.99 2.80 -4.01
C MET A 134 -19.60 1.35 -4.27
N LEU A 135 -19.74 0.54 -3.22
CA LEU A 135 -20.07 -0.88 -3.27
C LEU A 135 -19.81 -1.49 -4.65
N HIS A 136 -18.56 -1.85 -4.95
CA HIS A 136 -18.33 -2.95 -5.88
C HIS A 136 -18.86 -4.20 -5.19
N LYS A 137 -20.19 -4.36 -5.17
CA LYS A 137 -20.82 -5.63 -4.85
C LYS A 137 -20.20 -6.62 -5.81
N VAL A 138 -19.42 -7.55 -5.27
CA VAL A 138 -18.86 -8.63 -6.05
C VAL A 138 -20.04 -9.24 -6.83
N PRO A 139 -19.99 -9.30 -8.17
CA PRO A 139 -21.16 -9.67 -8.96
C PRO A 139 -21.74 -11.00 -8.47
N PRO A 140 -23.07 -11.16 -8.39
CA PRO A 140 -23.68 -12.39 -7.91
C PRO A 140 -23.17 -13.59 -8.74
N GLY A 141 -22.49 -14.53 -8.07
CA GLY A 141 -21.83 -15.69 -8.70
C GLY A 141 -20.30 -15.73 -8.55
N SER A 142 -19.67 -14.66 -8.06
CA SER A 142 -18.24 -14.67 -7.68
C SER A 142 -17.99 -15.51 -6.43
N VAL A 143 -16.83 -16.18 -6.39
CA VAL A 143 -16.38 -16.86 -5.16
C VAL A 143 -16.02 -15.79 -4.11
N PRO A 144 -16.59 -15.84 -2.89
CA PRO A 144 -16.30 -14.89 -1.82
C PRO A 144 -14.83 -14.89 -1.41
N PHE A 145 -14.38 -13.79 -0.79
CA PHE A 145 -13.06 -13.70 -0.17
C PHE A 145 -13.10 -14.23 1.26
N LYS A 146 -12.01 -14.88 1.70
CA LYS A 146 -11.83 -15.41 3.06
C LYS A 146 -10.71 -14.73 3.85
N ALA A 147 -9.76 -14.11 3.16
CA ALA A 147 -8.62 -13.43 3.77
C ALA A 147 -8.16 -12.28 2.88
N LEU A 148 -7.58 -11.26 3.50
CA LEU A 148 -6.99 -10.11 2.80
C LEU A 148 -5.72 -9.64 3.51
N SER A 149 -4.85 -8.97 2.78
CA SER A 149 -3.70 -8.26 3.31
C SER A 149 -3.37 -7.08 2.38
N ALA A 150 -3.33 -5.88 2.96
CA ALA A 150 -2.93 -4.66 2.31
C ALA A 150 -1.44 -4.40 2.59
N GLY A 151 -0.67 -4.19 1.53
CA GLY A 151 0.74 -3.79 1.57
C GLY A 151 0.90 -2.27 1.52
N CYS A 152 2.08 -1.79 1.11
CA CYS A 152 2.28 -0.34 0.94
C CYS A 152 1.26 0.22 -0.10
N ASP A 153 1.39 -0.24 -1.35
CA ASP A 153 0.63 0.33 -2.47
C ASP A 153 -0.10 -0.77 -3.27
N HIS A 154 -0.35 -1.93 -2.65
CA HIS A 154 -1.08 -3.05 -3.24
C HIS A 154 -1.92 -3.79 -2.21
N THR A 155 -2.85 -4.61 -2.69
CA THR A 155 -3.73 -5.42 -1.87
C THR A 155 -3.77 -6.84 -2.43
N CYS A 156 -3.63 -7.82 -1.55
CA CYS A 156 -3.76 -9.23 -1.89
C CYS A 156 -4.94 -9.85 -1.12
N VAL A 157 -5.71 -10.67 -1.82
CA VAL A 157 -6.89 -11.35 -1.29
C VAL A 157 -6.92 -12.81 -1.66
N VAL A 158 -7.44 -13.63 -0.75
CA VAL A 158 -7.61 -15.06 -0.96
C VAL A 158 -9.10 -15.36 -1.05
N LYS A 159 -9.51 -16.02 -2.13
CA LYS A 159 -10.87 -16.52 -2.31
C LYS A 159 -11.11 -17.78 -1.47
N GLU A 160 -12.37 -18.11 -1.24
CA GLU A 160 -12.77 -19.36 -0.55
C GLU A 160 -12.22 -20.62 -1.23
N ASP A 161 -12.12 -20.61 -2.56
CA ASP A 161 -11.51 -21.70 -3.35
C ASP A 161 -9.98 -21.78 -3.24
N GLY A 162 -9.35 -20.88 -2.48
CA GLY A 162 -7.91 -20.82 -2.26
C GLY A 162 -7.11 -20.09 -3.34
N ARG A 163 -7.76 -19.49 -4.35
CA ARG A 163 -7.05 -18.63 -5.32
C ARG A 163 -6.62 -17.32 -4.67
N LEU A 164 -5.36 -16.97 -4.89
CA LEU A 164 -4.77 -15.68 -4.52
C LEU A 164 -4.92 -14.70 -5.69
N VAL A 165 -5.32 -13.46 -5.37
CA VAL A 165 -5.40 -12.35 -6.31
C VAL A 165 -4.73 -11.15 -5.65
N CYS A 166 -3.83 -10.48 -6.36
CA CYS A 166 -3.21 -9.24 -5.90
C CYS A 166 -3.45 -8.13 -6.93
N PHE A 167 -3.66 -6.90 -6.48
CA PHE A 167 -3.96 -5.73 -7.31
C PHE A 167 -3.43 -4.46 -6.68
N GLY A 168 -3.26 -3.40 -7.48
CA GLY A 168 -2.59 -2.16 -7.09
C GLY A 168 -1.27 -2.00 -7.85
N SER A 169 -0.24 -1.48 -7.17
CA SER A 169 1.09 -1.28 -7.73
C SER A 169 1.68 -2.56 -8.33
N LEU A 170 2.18 -2.45 -9.57
CA LEU A 170 2.80 -3.54 -10.33
C LEU A 170 4.33 -3.38 -10.48
N TYR A 171 4.91 -2.27 -9.99
CA TYR A 171 6.27 -1.85 -10.33
C TYR A 171 7.39 -2.81 -9.90
N SER A 172 7.15 -3.63 -8.89
CA SER A 172 8.13 -4.56 -8.33
C SER A 172 7.71 -6.02 -8.51
N GLY A 173 6.65 -6.31 -9.27
CA GLY A 173 6.06 -7.64 -9.37
C GLY A 173 5.36 -8.13 -8.10
N GLN A 174 5.04 -7.22 -7.17
CA GLN A 174 4.36 -7.55 -5.90
C GLN A 174 2.93 -8.08 -6.07
N CYS A 175 2.36 -7.93 -7.27
CA CYS A 175 1.09 -8.50 -7.67
C CYS A 175 1.23 -9.67 -8.67
N ASP A 176 2.44 -10.04 -9.07
CA ASP A 176 2.70 -11.11 -10.05
C ASP A 176 2.58 -12.48 -9.38
N VAL A 177 1.35 -12.89 -9.10
CA VAL A 177 1.05 -14.14 -8.39
C VAL A 177 1.64 -15.34 -9.16
N PRO A 178 2.57 -16.11 -8.56
CA PRO A 178 3.15 -17.26 -9.23
C PRO A 178 2.10 -18.32 -9.61
N THR A 179 2.27 -18.94 -10.78
CA THR A 179 1.39 -20.02 -11.23
C THR A 179 1.76 -21.36 -10.57
N GLY A 180 0.81 -22.30 -10.55
CA GLY A 180 1.06 -23.64 -10.00
C GLY A 180 1.10 -23.70 -8.46
N MET A 181 0.76 -22.62 -7.79
CA MET A 181 0.57 -22.63 -6.34
C MET A 181 -0.60 -23.52 -5.96
N GLY A 182 -0.45 -24.29 -4.88
CA GLY A 182 -1.56 -24.99 -4.24
C GLY A 182 -2.55 -24.00 -3.59
N PRO A 183 -3.68 -24.46 -3.05
CA PRO A 183 -4.67 -23.60 -2.41
C PRO A 183 -4.05 -22.74 -1.31
N VAL A 184 -4.15 -21.43 -1.43
CA VAL A 184 -3.62 -20.47 -0.45
C VAL A 184 -4.54 -20.41 0.77
N VAL A 185 -3.94 -20.36 1.95
CA VAL A 185 -4.65 -20.25 3.23
C VAL A 185 -4.32 -18.95 3.97
N THR A 186 -3.12 -18.41 3.77
CA THR A 186 -2.67 -17.16 4.39
C THR A 186 -1.91 -16.33 3.37
N VAL A 187 -2.11 -15.02 3.41
CA VAL A 187 -1.38 -14.04 2.60
C VAL A 187 -0.90 -12.91 3.49
N SER A 188 0.29 -12.37 3.20
CA SER A 188 0.82 -11.17 3.81
C SER A 188 1.52 -10.31 2.76
N ALA A 189 0.99 -9.12 2.54
CA ALA A 189 1.54 -8.09 1.67
C ALA A 189 2.46 -7.18 2.51
N GLY A 190 3.72 -7.08 2.10
CA GLY A 190 4.68 -6.11 2.63
C GLY A 190 4.66 -4.84 1.79
N CYS A 191 5.77 -4.09 1.73
CA CYS A 191 5.75 -2.86 0.91
C CYS A 191 5.84 -3.10 -0.58
N ASN A 192 6.86 -3.81 -1.02
CA ASN A 192 7.08 -4.11 -2.43
C ASN A 192 7.17 -5.61 -2.70
N HIS A 193 6.67 -6.44 -1.77
CA HIS A 193 6.62 -7.89 -1.93
C HIS A 193 5.39 -8.48 -1.25
N SER A 194 5.07 -9.71 -1.62
CA SER A 194 3.94 -10.48 -1.11
C SER A 194 4.42 -11.87 -0.75
N SER A 195 3.86 -12.40 0.33
CA SER A 195 4.12 -13.75 0.81
C SER A 195 2.81 -14.49 0.99
N ALA A 196 2.79 -15.76 0.61
CA ALA A 196 1.62 -16.60 0.68
C ALA A 196 1.97 -18.00 1.18
N VAL A 197 1.10 -18.55 2.02
CA VAL A 197 1.22 -19.90 2.57
C VAL A 197 0.11 -20.76 1.97
N CYS A 198 0.50 -21.84 1.31
CA CYS A 198 -0.42 -22.85 0.79
C CYS A 198 -0.89 -23.80 1.89
N SER A 199 -1.99 -24.51 1.67
CA SER A 199 -2.59 -25.47 2.62
C SER A 199 -1.65 -26.63 3.03
N ASN A 200 -0.63 -26.92 2.23
CA ASN A 200 0.43 -27.87 2.53
C ASN A 200 1.58 -27.27 3.39
N GLY A 201 1.46 -26.00 3.80
CA GLY A 201 2.47 -25.26 4.55
C GLY A 201 3.62 -24.72 3.71
N HIS A 202 3.57 -24.83 2.38
CA HIS A 202 4.59 -24.26 1.50
C HIS A 202 4.48 -22.74 1.47
N LEU A 203 5.61 -22.07 1.69
CA LEU A 203 5.75 -20.61 1.58
C LEU A 203 6.17 -20.24 0.16
N THR A 204 5.53 -19.22 -0.40
CA THR A 204 5.94 -18.58 -1.65
C THR A 204 6.01 -17.07 -1.42
N CYS A 205 7.13 -16.46 -1.80
CA CYS A 205 7.36 -15.03 -1.73
C CYS A 205 7.60 -14.50 -3.16
N PHE A 206 7.01 -13.37 -3.51
CA PHE A 206 7.13 -12.76 -4.84
C PHE A 206 7.11 -11.23 -4.75
N GLY A 207 7.71 -10.56 -5.74
CA GLY A 207 7.88 -9.10 -5.78
C GLY A 207 9.35 -8.66 -5.74
N SER A 208 9.63 -7.55 -5.06
CA SER A 208 10.97 -7.02 -4.87
C SER A 208 11.82 -7.94 -4.00
N ASN A 209 13.08 -8.16 -4.40
CA ASN A 209 14.08 -8.91 -3.64
C ASN A 209 15.37 -8.12 -3.38
N MET A 210 15.29 -6.79 -3.27
CA MET A 210 16.49 -5.93 -3.16
C MET A 210 17.30 -6.16 -1.87
N ALA A 211 16.69 -6.74 -0.84
CA ALA A 211 17.29 -7.01 0.46
C ALA A 211 17.18 -8.51 0.85
N ALA A 212 17.08 -9.41 -0.12
CA ALA A 212 16.92 -10.85 0.11
C ALA A 212 15.61 -11.26 0.83
N GLN A 213 14.58 -10.41 0.85
CA GLN A 213 13.29 -10.68 1.49
C GLN A 213 12.46 -11.80 0.84
N LEU A 214 12.88 -12.31 -0.33
CA LEU A 214 12.30 -13.50 -0.97
C LEU A 214 13.22 -14.74 -0.86
N GLU A 215 14.41 -14.62 -0.27
CA GLU A 215 15.39 -15.71 -0.15
C GLU A 215 15.01 -16.66 0.99
N ILE A 216 14.03 -17.52 0.73
CA ILE A 216 13.53 -18.50 1.69
C ILE A 216 14.67 -19.43 2.14
N PRO A 217 14.94 -19.57 3.45
CA PRO A 217 15.95 -20.49 3.95
C PRO A 217 15.69 -21.94 3.51
N GLY A 218 16.69 -22.61 2.94
CA GLY A 218 16.52 -23.93 2.33
C GLY A 218 16.04 -25.05 3.27
N ASN A 219 16.14 -24.86 4.58
CA ASN A 219 15.69 -25.79 5.62
C ASN A 219 14.45 -25.29 6.41
N LEU A 220 13.73 -24.30 5.88
CA LEU A 220 12.57 -23.70 6.56
C LEU A 220 11.50 -24.75 6.87
N GLY A 221 11.17 -25.61 5.92
CA GLY A 221 10.07 -26.57 6.06
C GLY A 221 8.69 -25.90 6.04
N PRO A 222 7.64 -26.55 6.54
CA PRO A 222 6.29 -25.99 6.53
C PRO A 222 6.16 -24.81 7.48
N VAL A 223 5.34 -23.82 7.10
CA VAL A 223 5.01 -22.64 7.89
C VAL A 223 3.51 -22.57 8.17
N VAL A 224 3.12 -21.92 9.28
CA VAL A 224 1.71 -21.75 9.69
C VAL A 224 1.28 -20.30 9.79
N ALA A 225 2.23 -19.36 9.86
CA ALA A 225 1.96 -17.92 9.78
C ALA A 225 3.11 -17.24 9.04
N VAL A 226 2.80 -16.14 8.38
CA VAL A 226 3.75 -15.27 7.69
C VAL A 226 3.37 -13.82 7.90
N SER A 227 4.36 -12.96 8.04
CA SER A 227 4.21 -11.51 8.02
C SER A 227 5.35 -10.88 7.22
N SER A 228 4.99 -10.05 6.26
CA SER A 228 5.87 -9.33 5.36
C SER A 228 5.95 -7.86 5.81
N GLY A 229 7.14 -7.38 6.14
CA GLY A 229 7.40 -5.98 6.47
C GLY A 229 7.77 -5.16 5.23
N CYS A 230 8.55 -4.07 5.41
CA CYS A 230 9.03 -3.30 4.25
C CYS A 230 10.00 -4.12 3.38
N LEU A 231 11.06 -4.61 4.03
CA LEU A 231 12.21 -5.25 3.38
C LEU A 231 12.60 -6.59 4.04
N HIS A 232 11.73 -7.17 4.86
CA HIS A 232 11.96 -8.45 5.51
C HIS A 232 10.67 -9.27 5.60
N THR A 233 10.81 -10.59 5.69
CA THR A 233 9.69 -11.53 5.90
C THR A 233 9.99 -12.37 7.14
N CYS A 234 8.99 -12.52 7.99
CA CYS A 234 9.03 -13.38 9.16
C CYS A 234 7.95 -14.46 9.10
N VAL A 235 8.27 -15.65 9.56
CA VAL A 235 7.36 -16.80 9.58
C VAL A 235 7.39 -17.53 10.91
N VAL A 236 6.26 -18.14 11.24
CA VAL A 236 6.15 -19.08 12.36
C VAL A 236 5.97 -20.49 11.80
N LYS A 237 6.80 -21.42 12.27
CA LYS A 237 6.71 -22.85 11.95
C LYS A 237 5.71 -23.57 12.89
N PRO A 238 5.20 -24.76 12.52
CA PRO A 238 4.26 -25.52 13.37
C PRO A 238 4.77 -25.81 14.80
N ASN A 239 6.08 -25.87 15.02
CA ASN A 239 6.68 -26.07 16.34
C ASN A 239 6.79 -24.77 17.16
N GLY A 240 6.33 -23.64 16.63
CA GLY A 240 6.43 -22.31 17.23
C GLY A 240 7.78 -21.61 17.01
N GLN A 241 8.67 -22.15 16.18
CA GLN A 241 9.93 -21.50 15.83
C GLN A 241 9.66 -20.29 14.92
N LEU A 242 10.14 -19.12 15.33
CA LEU A 242 10.19 -17.90 14.51
C LEU A 242 11.43 -17.95 13.62
N VAL A 243 11.26 -17.58 12.35
CA VAL A 243 12.36 -17.40 11.39
C VAL A 243 12.10 -16.12 10.61
N CYS A 244 13.09 -15.23 10.53
CA CYS A 244 13.02 -13.99 9.76
C CYS A 244 14.18 -13.94 8.76
N PHE A 245 13.93 -13.39 7.58
CA PHE A 245 14.91 -13.24 6.50
C PHE A 245 14.61 -11.97 5.68
N GLY A 246 15.63 -11.43 5.02
CA GLY A 246 15.58 -10.15 4.33
C GLY A 246 16.55 -9.13 4.96
N ASP A 247 16.20 -7.84 4.88
CA ASP A 247 16.99 -6.78 5.50
C ASP A 247 17.13 -7.01 7.01
N ASN A 248 18.34 -6.73 7.51
CA ASN A 248 18.65 -6.80 8.93
C ASN A 248 19.49 -5.59 9.38
N SER A 249 19.41 -4.49 8.65
CA SER A 249 20.20 -3.28 8.95
C SER A 249 19.84 -2.62 10.29
N ALA A 250 18.64 -2.91 10.80
CA ALA A 250 18.11 -2.43 12.07
C ALA A 250 17.86 -3.56 13.09
N ASP A 251 18.46 -4.74 12.92
CA ASP A 251 18.25 -5.92 13.76
C ASP A 251 16.83 -6.53 13.70
N GLN A 252 16.04 -6.21 12.66
CA GLN A 252 14.65 -6.66 12.51
C GLN A 252 14.48 -8.15 12.14
N CYS A 253 15.58 -8.82 11.79
CA CYS A 253 15.68 -10.27 11.65
C CYS A 253 16.53 -10.92 12.77
N SER A 254 17.13 -10.12 13.66
CA SER A 254 17.96 -10.59 14.79
C SER A 254 17.06 -11.07 15.95
N ILE A 255 16.52 -12.29 15.82
CA ILE A 255 15.60 -12.88 16.81
C ILE A 255 16.29 -13.03 18.18
N PRO A 256 15.75 -12.45 19.27
CA PRO A 256 16.34 -12.58 20.59
C PRO A 256 16.34 -14.03 21.12
N ASP A 257 17.35 -14.37 21.90
CA ASP A 257 17.44 -15.69 22.53
C ASP A 257 16.34 -15.90 23.59
N GLY A 258 15.88 -17.16 23.71
CA GLY A 258 15.00 -17.55 24.82
C GLY A 258 13.56 -17.01 24.74
N ILE A 259 13.12 -16.49 23.60
CA ILE A 259 11.75 -15.95 23.44
C ILE A 259 10.65 -17.02 23.53
N GLY A 260 11.00 -18.30 23.43
CA GLY A 260 10.06 -19.42 23.54
C GLY A 260 9.34 -19.73 22.22
N ARG A 261 8.16 -20.37 22.31
CA ARG A 261 7.36 -20.76 21.13
C ARG A 261 6.38 -19.66 20.75
N MET A 262 6.49 -19.17 19.53
CA MET A 262 5.63 -18.13 18.97
C MET A 262 4.33 -18.71 18.42
N MET A 263 3.24 -17.96 18.55
CA MET A 263 1.94 -18.26 17.95
C MET A 263 1.63 -17.37 16.74
N THR A 264 2.05 -16.10 16.78
CA THR A 264 1.85 -15.14 15.69
C THR A 264 3.03 -14.18 15.61
N VAL A 265 3.18 -13.55 14.44
CA VAL A 265 4.19 -12.55 14.12
C VAL A 265 3.56 -11.43 13.30
N SER A 266 4.03 -10.20 13.51
CA SER A 266 3.73 -9.04 12.70
C SER A 266 5.01 -8.24 12.47
N ALA A 267 5.35 -8.02 11.21
CA ALA A 267 6.49 -7.25 10.75
C ALA A 267 6.03 -5.84 10.34
N GLY A 268 6.65 -4.82 10.90
CA GLY A 268 6.46 -3.42 10.52
C GLY A 268 7.45 -2.99 9.42
N CYS A 269 7.79 -1.69 9.37
CA CYS A 269 8.80 -1.21 8.43
C CYS A 269 10.17 -1.83 8.71
N ASP A 270 10.69 -1.57 9.91
CA ASP A 270 12.05 -1.94 10.33
C ASP A 270 12.06 -2.62 11.71
N HIS A 271 10.92 -3.17 12.15
CA HIS A 271 10.81 -3.91 13.41
C HIS A 271 9.89 -5.12 13.25
N THR A 272 10.09 -6.12 14.11
CA THR A 272 9.26 -7.32 14.20
C THR A 272 8.70 -7.46 15.60
N CYS A 273 7.42 -7.79 15.69
CA CYS A 273 6.77 -8.17 16.94
C CYS A 273 6.17 -9.57 16.82
N ALA A 274 6.38 -10.40 17.82
CA ALA A 274 5.82 -11.74 17.90
C ALA A 274 5.17 -11.98 19.26
N VAL A 275 4.09 -12.76 19.25
CA VAL A 275 3.39 -13.17 20.48
C VAL A 275 3.71 -14.63 20.75
N ALA A 276 4.19 -14.92 21.94
CA ALA A 276 4.45 -16.26 22.43
C ALA A 276 3.15 -16.99 22.80
N THR A 277 3.18 -18.32 22.80
CA THR A 277 2.08 -19.18 23.31
C THR A 277 1.73 -18.92 24.79
N SER A 278 2.61 -18.26 25.54
CA SER A 278 2.36 -17.77 26.91
C SER A 278 1.56 -16.47 26.97
N GLY A 279 1.30 -15.82 25.82
CA GLY A 279 0.74 -14.47 25.71
C GLY A 279 1.77 -13.35 25.88
N GLN A 280 3.06 -13.67 25.99
CA GLN A 280 4.13 -12.68 26.06
C GLN A 280 4.35 -12.03 24.68
N LEU A 281 4.37 -10.70 24.64
CA LEU A 281 4.77 -9.92 23.46
C LEU A 281 6.28 -9.70 23.47
N VAL A 282 6.94 -9.95 22.34
CA VAL A 282 8.35 -9.66 22.11
C VAL A 282 8.47 -8.84 20.84
N CYS A 283 9.10 -7.67 20.93
CA CYS A 283 9.39 -6.81 19.79
C CYS A 283 10.89 -6.53 19.69
N PHE A 284 11.43 -6.56 18.48
CA PHE A 284 12.86 -6.35 18.19
C PHE A 284 13.04 -5.67 16.83
N GLY A 285 14.22 -5.10 16.59
CA GLY A 285 14.53 -4.28 15.42
C GLY A 285 14.67 -2.80 15.77
N SER A 286 14.36 -1.92 14.81
CA SER A 286 14.37 -0.47 14.98
C SER A 286 13.45 -0.04 16.11
N ASN A 287 13.96 0.81 17.01
CA ASN A 287 13.22 1.32 18.16
C ASN A 287 13.35 2.86 18.30
N LEU A 288 13.61 3.56 17.21
CA LEU A 288 13.85 5.02 17.21
C LEU A 288 12.65 5.84 17.69
N CYS A 289 11.44 5.29 17.58
CA CYS A 289 10.19 5.92 18.01
C CYS A 289 9.57 5.20 19.22
N GLY A 290 10.26 4.23 19.83
CA GLY A 290 9.71 3.40 20.90
C GLY A 290 8.74 2.30 20.43
N GLN A 291 8.74 1.94 19.15
CA GLN A 291 7.85 0.92 18.58
C GLN A 291 8.08 -0.51 19.09
N CYS A 292 9.19 -0.75 19.81
CA CYS A 292 9.45 -1.99 20.54
C CYS A 292 9.26 -1.85 22.06
N ASN A 293 8.97 -0.66 22.58
CA ASN A 293 8.81 -0.39 24.01
C ASN A 293 7.38 -0.69 24.47
N ALA A 294 7.03 -1.98 24.52
CA ALA A 294 5.76 -2.41 25.07
C ALA A 294 5.58 -1.89 26.52
N PRO A 295 4.42 -1.29 26.88
CA PRO A 295 4.21 -0.75 28.22
C PRO A 295 4.34 -1.81 29.32
N GLU A 296 4.86 -1.41 30.48
CA GLU A 296 4.87 -2.27 31.66
C GLU A 296 3.44 -2.68 32.05
N GLY A 297 3.26 -3.94 32.44
CA GLY A 297 1.96 -4.45 32.85
C GLY A 297 0.96 -4.66 31.70
N LEU A 298 1.42 -4.75 30.44
CA LEU A 298 0.56 -5.04 29.28
C LEU A 298 -0.24 -6.35 29.41
N GLY A 299 0.14 -7.28 30.30
CA GLY A 299 -0.58 -8.54 30.49
C GLY A 299 -0.53 -9.44 29.24
N PRO A 300 -1.37 -10.49 29.18
CA PRO A 300 -1.35 -11.45 28.07
C PRO A 300 -1.94 -10.82 26.79
N VAL A 301 -1.13 -10.85 25.73
CA VAL A 301 -1.48 -10.41 24.38
C VAL A 301 -1.97 -11.60 23.57
N ASN A 302 -3.06 -11.43 22.84
CA ASN A 302 -3.61 -12.44 21.93
C ASN A 302 -3.16 -12.20 20.48
N CYS A 303 -3.12 -10.94 20.06
CA CYS A 303 -2.77 -10.55 18.70
C CYS A 303 -1.88 -9.31 18.73
N VAL A 304 -1.01 -9.15 17.73
CA VAL A 304 -0.22 -7.94 17.54
C VAL A 304 -0.28 -7.51 16.08
N SER A 305 -0.28 -6.20 15.83
CA SER A 305 -0.11 -5.61 14.52
C SER A 305 0.93 -4.49 14.59
N ALA A 306 1.96 -4.60 13.78
CA ALA A 306 3.04 -3.62 13.64
C ALA A 306 2.77 -2.75 12.40
N GLY A 307 2.69 -1.45 12.60
CA GLY A 307 2.65 -0.45 11.52
C GLY A 307 4.05 -0.04 11.10
N CYS A 308 4.22 1.14 10.49
CA CYS A 308 5.56 1.53 10.06
C CYS A 308 6.47 1.86 11.25
N LYS A 309 6.00 2.69 12.18
CA LYS A 309 6.77 3.14 13.35
C LYS A 309 5.98 3.02 14.66
N HIS A 310 4.92 2.22 14.67
CA HIS A 310 4.14 1.90 15.86
C HIS A 310 3.74 0.43 15.90
N THR A 311 3.31 0.00 17.08
CA THR A 311 2.84 -1.35 17.35
C THR A 311 1.56 -1.27 18.16
N CYS A 312 0.58 -2.08 17.78
CA CYS A 312 -0.68 -2.23 18.49
C CYS A 312 -0.84 -3.67 18.98
N ALA A 313 -0.97 -3.82 20.30
CA ALA A 313 -1.19 -5.09 20.98
C ALA A 313 -2.66 -5.21 21.41
N LEU A 314 -3.30 -6.31 21.01
CA LEU A 314 -4.64 -6.68 21.43
C LEU A 314 -4.55 -7.70 22.56
N GLN A 315 -4.97 -7.29 23.76
CA GLN A 315 -4.99 -8.16 24.93
C GLN A 315 -6.14 -9.17 24.89
N ALA A 316 -6.01 -10.24 25.69
CA ALA A 316 -7.03 -11.29 25.79
C ALA A 316 -8.40 -10.79 26.29
N ASP A 317 -8.44 -9.69 27.04
CA ASP A 317 -9.67 -9.05 27.50
C ASP A 317 -10.29 -8.11 26.45
N GLY A 318 -9.69 -8.00 25.26
CA GLY A 318 -10.14 -7.18 24.14
C GLY A 318 -9.80 -5.69 24.26
N ARG A 319 -8.92 -5.30 25.19
CA ARG A 319 -8.36 -3.95 25.23
C ARG A 319 -7.24 -3.81 24.20
N LEU A 320 -7.26 -2.71 23.47
CA LEU A 320 -6.24 -2.33 22.50
C LEU A 320 -5.23 -1.36 23.15
N VAL A 321 -3.95 -1.64 23.00
CA VAL A 321 -2.86 -0.78 23.47
C VAL A 321 -1.86 -0.57 22.34
N CYS A 322 -1.66 0.67 21.92
CA CYS A 322 -0.68 1.03 20.90
C CYS A 322 0.48 1.83 21.50
N PHE A 323 1.68 1.64 20.97
CA PHE A 323 2.91 2.31 21.40
C PHE A 323 3.87 2.53 20.22
N GLY A 324 4.73 3.54 20.31
CA GLY A 324 5.64 3.96 19.23
C GLY A 324 5.44 5.41 18.80
N SER A 325 5.55 5.67 17.50
CA SER A 325 5.24 6.97 16.89
C SER A 325 3.76 7.33 17.07
N ASN A 326 3.49 8.60 17.36
CA ASN A 326 2.13 9.17 17.43
C ASN A 326 2.04 10.54 16.73
N LEU A 327 2.80 10.75 15.66
CA LEU A 327 2.86 12.05 14.99
C LEU A 327 1.52 12.45 14.34
N ASP A 328 0.70 11.46 14.01
CA ASP A 328 -0.55 11.60 13.26
C ASP A 328 -1.77 11.13 14.08
N GLY A 329 -1.57 10.80 15.36
CA GLY A 329 -2.61 10.27 16.25
C GLY A 329 -2.86 8.76 16.10
N GLN A 330 -1.95 8.00 15.48
CA GLN A 330 -2.07 6.56 15.25
C GLN A 330 -2.10 5.69 16.53
N LEU A 331 -1.81 6.28 17.69
CA LEU A 331 -1.96 5.68 19.02
C LEU A 331 -3.17 6.21 19.81
N ASP A 332 -3.91 7.19 19.28
CA ASP A 332 -5.02 7.85 19.98
C ASP A 332 -6.28 6.99 19.95
N VAL A 333 -6.21 5.84 20.62
CA VAL A 333 -7.29 4.85 20.72
C VAL A 333 -8.55 5.53 21.29
N PRO A 334 -9.69 5.57 20.55
CA PRO A 334 -10.89 6.23 21.03
C PRO A 334 -11.44 5.61 22.32
N GLU A 335 -11.80 6.43 23.31
CA GLU A 335 -12.38 5.96 24.58
C GLU A 335 -13.68 5.14 24.38
N SER A 336 -14.40 5.43 23.31
CA SER A 336 -15.67 4.77 22.94
C SER A 336 -15.50 3.50 22.09
N LEU A 337 -14.26 3.06 21.82
CA LEU A 337 -13.98 1.93 20.93
C LEU A 337 -14.60 0.61 21.42
N GLY A 338 -14.73 0.43 22.74
CA GLY A 338 -15.25 -0.81 23.32
C GLY A 338 -14.28 -2.00 23.16
N ARG A 339 -14.83 -3.21 23.12
CA ARG A 339 -14.05 -4.45 23.02
C ARG A 339 -13.61 -4.68 21.57
N VAL A 340 -12.31 -4.84 21.36
CA VAL A 340 -11.69 -5.10 20.06
C VAL A 340 -11.51 -6.61 19.84
N THR A 341 -11.71 -7.08 18.61
CA THR A 341 -11.56 -8.48 18.18
C THR A 341 -10.44 -8.66 17.15
N ALA A 342 -10.12 -7.61 16.37
CA ALA A 342 -8.97 -7.60 15.47
C ALA A 342 -8.42 -6.17 15.33
N VAL A 343 -7.14 -6.06 14.98
CA VAL A 343 -6.47 -4.79 14.72
C VAL A 343 -5.55 -4.92 13.51
N SER A 344 -5.48 -3.88 12.70
CA SER A 344 -4.47 -3.70 11.66
C SER A 344 -3.88 -2.29 11.77
N ALA A 345 -2.57 -2.22 11.94
CA ALA A 345 -1.79 -0.99 11.86
C ALA A 345 -1.28 -0.83 10.42
N GLY A 346 -1.56 0.32 9.81
CA GLY A 346 -0.99 0.74 8.53
C GLY A 346 0.34 1.47 8.73
N PHE A 347 0.72 2.34 7.80
CA PHE A 347 1.95 3.13 7.99
C PHE A 347 1.83 4.10 9.16
N ASP A 348 0.84 4.98 9.07
CA ASP A 348 0.63 6.08 10.02
C ASP A 348 -0.84 6.15 10.49
N HIS A 349 -1.60 5.07 10.32
CA HIS A 349 -2.96 4.90 10.85
C HIS A 349 -3.18 3.52 11.46
N THR A 350 -4.24 3.39 12.25
CA THR A 350 -4.63 2.15 12.94
C THR A 350 -6.12 1.92 12.75
N CYS A 351 -6.48 0.69 12.40
CA CYS A 351 -7.85 0.25 12.25
C CYS A 351 -8.16 -0.89 13.22
N ALA A 352 -9.23 -0.74 13.99
CA ALA A 352 -9.70 -1.69 14.98
C ALA A 352 -11.10 -2.20 14.61
N LEU A 353 -11.23 -3.53 14.62
CA LEU A 353 -12.52 -4.22 14.52
C LEU A 353 -13.04 -4.48 15.92
N THR A 354 -14.24 -4.01 16.19
CA THR A 354 -14.91 -4.15 17.49
C THR A 354 -15.81 -5.38 17.53
N SER A 355 -16.14 -5.87 18.73
CA SER A 355 -16.94 -7.08 18.91
C SER A 355 -18.39 -6.95 18.45
N ASP A 356 -18.90 -5.73 18.28
CA ASP A 356 -20.22 -5.46 17.69
C ASP A 356 -20.16 -5.34 16.15
N GLY A 357 -18.99 -5.60 15.54
CA GLY A 357 -18.79 -5.65 14.10
C GLY A 357 -18.50 -4.31 13.44
N ARG A 358 -18.28 -3.24 14.23
CA ARG A 358 -17.91 -1.92 13.70
C ARG A 358 -16.41 -1.84 13.43
N LEU A 359 -16.06 -1.26 12.29
CA LEU A 359 -14.70 -0.84 11.97
C LEU A 359 -14.50 0.61 12.40
N VAL A 360 -13.42 0.87 13.15
CA VAL A 360 -13.01 2.21 13.56
C VAL A 360 -11.54 2.40 13.21
N CYS A 361 -11.23 3.44 12.43
CA CYS A 361 -9.87 3.80 12.05
C CYS A 361 -9.51 5.18 12.61
N PHE A 362 -8.25 5.36 13.01
CA PHE A 362 -7.71 6.59 13.60
C PHE A 362 -6.21 6.73 13.27
N GLY A 363 -5.70 7.96 13.31
CA GLY A 363 -4.34 8.29 12.84
C GLY A 363 -4.38 9.19 11.61
N ASP A 364 -3.37 9.07 10.75
CA ASP A 364 -3.33 9.81 9.49
C ASP A 364 -4.59 9.54 8.64
N ASN A 365 -5.12 10.62 8.07
CA ASN A 365 -6.28 10.59 7.20
C ASN A 365 -6.10 11.51 5.98
N SER A 366 -4.86 11.86 5.61
CA SER A 366 -4.62 12.77 4.48
C SER A 366 -5.14 12.25 3.13
N ALA A 367 -5.30 10.92 3.00
CA ALA A 367 -5.83 10.26 1.82
C ALA A 367 -7.24 9.67 2.03
N GLY A 368 -7.90 9.95 3.17
CA GLY A 368 -9.20 9.36 3.51
C GLY A 368 -9.12 7.93 4.03
N GLN A 369 -7.93 7.42 4.41
CA GLN A 369 -7.72 6.03 4.84
C GLN A 369 -8.36 5.66 6.19
N CYS A 370 -8.85 6.65 6.94
CA CYS A 370 -9.66 6.48 8.14
C CYS A 370 -11.15 6.79 7.92
N GLU A 371 -11.57 7.21 6.72
CA GLU A 371 -12.96 7.52 6.37
C GLU A 371 -13.75 6.23 6.10
N VAL A 372 -14.06 5.48 7.16
CA VAL A 372 -14.81 4.22 7.07
C VAL A 372 -16.18 4.47 6.39
N PRO A 373 -16.47 3.83 5.24
CA PRO A 373 -17.69 4.10 4.51
C PRO A 373 -18.97 3.76 5.29
N THR A 374 -19.97 4.64 5.19
CA THR A 374 -21.26 4.40 5.85
C THR A 374 -21.96 3.19 5.23
N GLY A 375 -22.54 2.33 6.07
CA GLY A 375 -23.32 1.18 5.60
C GLY A 375 -22.49 -0.04 5.19
N LEU A 376 -21.21 -0.11 5.57
CA LEU A 376 -20.32 -1.25 5.34
C LEU A 376 -20.85 -2.59 5.91
N GLY A 377 -21.75 -2.53 6.90
CA GLY A 377 -22.29 -3.72 7.55
C GLY A 377 -21.33 -4.33 8.56
N PHE A 378 -21.51 -5.62 8.87
CA PHE A 378 -20.66 -6.35 9.80
C PHE A 378 -19.32 -6.68 9.14
N VAL A 379 -18.23 -6.12 9.67
CA VAL A 379 -16.87 -6.43 9.20
C VAL A 379 -16.34 -7.66 9.94
N VAL A 380 -15.65 -8.55 9.23
CA VAL A 380 -15.05 -9.78 9.79
C VAL A 380 -13.52 -9.81 9.67
N ALA A 381 -12.95 -9.03 8.75
CA ALA A 381 -11.50 -8.83 8.67
C ALA A 381 -11.18 -7.42 8.16
N VAL A 382 -10.02 -6.90 8.55
CA VAL A 382 -9.49 -5.61 8.13
C VAL A 382 -7.98 -5.73 7.89
N SER A 383 -7.48 -5.00 6.90
CA SER A 383 -6.04 -4.78 6.70
C SER A 383 -5.81 -3.33 6.27
N ALA A 384 -4.89 -2.68 6.94
CA ALA A 384 -4.42 -1.32 6.66
C ALA A 384 -3.09 -1.39 5.90
N GLY A 385 -3.00 -0.69 4.78
CA GLY A 385 -1.78 -0.52 3.99
C GLY A 385 -1.04 0.77 4.35
N ARG A 386 -0.33 1.38 3.39
CA ARG A 386 0.36 2.66 3.63
C ARG A 386 -0.62 3.80 3.86
N ALA A 387 -1.49 4.04 2.89
CA ALA A 387 -2.48 5.11 2.95
C ALA A 387 -3.85 4.63 2.42
N HIS A 388 -4.12 3.33 2.53
CA HIS A 388 -5.43 2.74 2.25
C HIS A 388 -5.79 1.69 3.31
N THR A 389 -7.07 1.38 3.37
CA THR A 389 -7.64 0.38 4.27
C THR A 389 -8.61 -0.49 3.49
N CYS A 390 -8.51 -1.81 3.66
CA CYS A 390 -9.43 -2.77 3.10
C CYS A 390 -10.15 -3.55 4.21
N ALA A 391 -11.44 -3.77 4.01
CA ALA A 391 -12.32 -4.49 4.92
C ALA A 391 -13.07 -5.60 4.18
N LEU A 392 -13.19 -6.75 4.83
CA LEU A 392 -14.03 -7.86 4.40
C LEU A 392 -15.26 -7.93 5.29
N THR A 393 -16.44 -7.93 4.69
CA THR A 393 -17.72 -7.99 5.39
C THR A 393 -18.19 -9.43 5.56
N ALA A 394 -19.11 -9.66 6.51
CA ALA A 394 -19.66 -10.96 6.82
C ALA A 394 -20.45 -11.59 5.65
N ASP A 395 -20.95 -10.77 4.71
CA ASP A 395 -21.59 -11.21 3.47
C ASP A 395 -20.58 -11.41 2.32
N GLY A 396 -19.28 -11.38 2.61
CA GLY A 396 -18.21 -11.73 1.68
C GLY A 396 -17.82 -10.61 0.71
N GLN A 397 -18.21 -9.36 0.98
CA GLN A 397 -17.81 -8.20 0.17
C GLN A 397 -16.46 -7.66 0.64
N LEU A 398 -15.60 -7.36 -0.33
CA LEU A 398 -14.36 -6.65 -0.10
C LEU A 398 -14.56 -5.18 -0.47
N LEU A 399 -14.23 -4.29 0.45
CA LEU A 399 -14.25 -2.85 0.21
C LEU A 399 -12.94 -2.24 0.67
N CYS A 400 -12.34 -1.40 -0.17
CA CYS A 400 -11.13 -0.65 0.13
C CYS A 400 -11.39 0.85 -0.01
N PHE A 401 -10.78 1.66 0.84
CA PHE A 401 -10.90 3.11 0.89
C PHE A 401 -9.57 3.76 1.29
N GLY A 402 -9.38 5.03 0.95
CA GLY A 402 -8.10 5.74 1.06
C GLY A 402 -7.48 6.02 -0.31
N GLU A 403 -6.15 6.09 -0.36
CA GLU A 403 -5.38 6.30 -1.58
C GLU A 403 -5.66 5.22 -2.64
N ASN A 404 -5.79 5.63 -3.90
CA ASN A 404 -6.06 4.71 -5.01
C ASN A 404 -5.31 5.06 -6.31
N ASP A 405 -4.24 5.84 -6.21
CA ASP A 405 -3.49 6.37 -7.38
C ASP A 405 -2.93 5.28 -8.31
N VAL A 406 -2.72 4.07 -7.78
CA VAL A 406 -2.21 2.91 -8.53
C VAL A 406 -3.19 1.73 -8.51
N GLY A 407 -4.45 1.97 -8.15
CA GLY A 407 -5.50 0.96 -8.14
C GLY A 407 -5.49 0.01 -6.92
N GLN A 408 -4.82 0.36 -5.83
CA GLN A 408 -4.73 -0.46 -4.61
C GLN A 408 -6.07 -0.66 -3.87
N CYS A 409 -7.08 0.16 -4.18
CA CYS A 409 -8.46 0.01 -3.78
C CYS A 409 -9.38 -0.50 -4.91
N THR A 410 -8.87 -0.68 -6.13
CA THR A 410 -9.64 -1.10 -7.30
C THR A 410 -9.68 -2.63 -7.40
N VAL A 411 -10.74 -3.23 -6.87
CA VAL A 411 -10.93 -4.69 -6.88
C VAL A 411 -11.17 -5.18 -8.33
N PRO A 412 -10.34 -6.08 -8.90
CA PRO A 412 -10.47 -6.54 -10.28
C PRO A 412 -11.79 -7.29 -10.55
N VAL A 413 -12.51 -6.90 -11.61
CA VAL A 413 -13.83 -7.45 -11.98
C VAL A 413 -13.76 -8.87 -12.56
N GLU A 414 -12.62 -9.28 -13.15
CA GLU A 414 -12.41 -10.63 -13.73
C GLU A 414 -12.45 -11.77 -12.71
N VAL A 415 -12.55 -11.44 -11.42
CA VAL A 415 -12.78 -12.36 -10.32
C VAL A 415 -14.20 -12.95 -10.30
N ALA A 416 -15.14 -12.36 -11.04
CA ALA A 416 -16.56 -12.72 -11.01
C ALA A 416 -17.06 -13.64 -12.13
N GLN A 417 -16.24 -13.95 -13.13
CA GLN A 417 -16.66 -14.81 -14.26
C GLN A 417 -15.58 -15.84 -14.62
N SER A 418 -15.40 -16.89 -13.81
CA SER A 418 -14.73 -18.10 -14.30
C SER A 418 -15.76 -18.96 -15.05
N GLY A 419 -16.00 -18.59 -16.30
CA GLY A 419 -16.97 -19.26 -17.17
C GLY A 419 -16.66 -19.05 -18.65
N TYR A 420 -15.39 -18.99 -19.06
CA TYR A 420 -15.03 -19.19 -20.46
C TYR A 420 -14.07 -20.37 -20.59
N SER A 421 -14.66 -21.50 -20.96
CA SER A 421 -13.96 -22.60 -21.61
C SER A 421 -13.36 -22.03 -22.91
N SER A 422 -12.04 -21.94 -23.01
CA SER A 422 -11.38 -21.85 -24.32
C SER A 422 -11.40 -23.25 -24.93
N ALA A 423 -12.50 -23.58 -25.59
CA ALA A 423 -12.55 -24.66 -26.55
C ALA A 423 -12.16 -24.12 -27.93
N ARG A 424 -11.00 -24.55 -28.44
CA ARG A 424 -10.56 -24.57 -29.86
C ARG A 424 -10.36 -23.17 -30.51
N CYS A 425 -9.41 -22.95 -31.41
CA CYS A 425 -8.74 -23.82 -32.38
C CYS A 425 -7.23 -23.91 -32.22
#